data_AF-A0A2I0WNF2-F1
#
_entry.id   AF-A0A2I0WNF2-F1
#
_cell.length_a   1.000
_cell.length_b   1.000
_cell.length_c   1.000
_cell.angle_alpha   90.00
_cell.angle_beta   90.00
_cell.angle_gamma   90.00
#
_symmetry.space_group_name_H-M   'P 1'
#
loop_
_entity.id
_entity.type
_entity.pdbx_description
1 polymer ?
#
loop_
_entity_poly.entity_id
_entity_poly.type
_entity_poly.pdbx_seq_one_letter_code
_entity_poly.pdbx_strand_id
1 'polypeptide(L)'
;MHSRVFNLFCSICEAYFKKYPTRIGSLRFDALCLLLSMANVGAYSDVLVLDMVGGLLTGAVAERLGGTGYVCSTHFGTSRNPIDIVRMFNFSSEVNSRIVQATFTDLCIIRENDSTSFHQDLLKTEGDIKNTKSMDESIQETNVSSDRSCTSHEIFNAETRGQSSPQTDSNPPIEDDEGISVSSTTVKSISPGRQASSELVNSWKERGFSSLIVAAPEIEVGSLVQKLLPLLSYSAPFAIYHHCLQPLAACMHRLQASKMAISLQISEPWLREYQVLPSRTHPHMQMSAFGGYILSGIRICSDACNGSQQN
;
A
#
# COMPACT_ATOMS: atom_id res chain seq x y z
N MET A 1 28.53 -14.90 11.70
CA MET A 1 28.07 -13.53 11.33
C MET A 1 26.57 -13.58 11.06
N HIS A 2 25.71 -13.12 11.99
CA HIS A 2 24.24 -13.29 11.85
C HIS A 2 23.38 -12.18 12.52
N SER A 3 23.99 -11.06 12.94
CA SER A 3 23.33 -10.03 13.78
C SER A 3 23.16 -8.67 13.07
N ARG A 4 22.71 -8.67 11.81
CA ARG A 4 22.55 -7.42 11.01
C ARG A 4 21.16 -7.23 10.37
N VAL A 5 20.24 -8.19 10.46
CA VAL A 5 18.98 -8.19 9.66
C VAL A 5 17.81 -8.69 10.51
N PHE A 6 17.41 -7.92 11.53
CA PHE A 6 16.23 -8.27 12.35
C PHE A 6 15.15 -7.17 12.40
N ASN A 7 15.46 -5.96 11.93
CA ASN A 7 14.60 -4.77 12.02
C ASN A 7 14.93 -3.72 10.93
N LEU A 8 15.33 -4.13 9.71
CA LEU A 8 15.65 -3.15 8.65
C LEU A 8 14.38 -2.38 8.25
N PHE A 9 13.23 -3.05 8.21
CA PHE A 9 11.91 -2.43 8.06
C PHE A 9 11.63 -1.31 9.08
N CYS A 10 12.07 -1.46 10.34
CA CYS A 10 11.91 -0.43 11.37
C CYS A 10 12.73 0.82 11.02
N SER A 11 14.02 0.65 10.70
CA SER A 11 14.90 1.78 10.34
C SER A 11 14.44 2.51 9.07
N ILE A 12 13.94 1.78 8.06
CA ILE A 12 13.37 2.37 6.85
C ILE A 12 12.05 3.10 7.18
N CYS A 13 11.15 2.47 7.95
CA CYS A 13 9.89 3.09 8.38
C CYS A 13 10.13 4.38 9.19
N GLU A 14 11.06 4.37 10.15
CA GLU A 14 11.41 5.53 10.96
C GLU A 14 11.98 6.68 10.12
N ALA A 15 12.88 6.37 9.17
CA ALA A 15 13.44 7.36 8.26
C ALA A 15 12.38 7.99 7.34
N TYR A 16 11.43 7.18 6.83
CA TYR A 16 10.31 7.68 6.04
C TYR A 16 9.30 8.46 6.90
N PHE A 17 9.02 8.04 8.13
CA PHE A 17 8.13 8.75 9.07
C PHE A 17 8.69 10.13 9.44
N LYS A 18 10.01 10.23 9.66
CA LYS A 18 10.69 11.48 9.99
C LYS A 18 10.87 12.42 8.79
N LYS A 19 10.91 11.91 7.55
CA LYS A 19 11.18 12.71 6.34
C LYS A 19 9.98 12.97 5.43
N TYR A 20 9.09 11.98 5.27
CA TYR A 20 7.96 11.99 4.34
C TYR A 20 6.74 11.22 4.93
N PRO A 21 6.19 11.62 6.10
CA PRO A 21 5.16 10.84 6.80
C PRO A 21 3.90 10.60 5.96
N THR A 22 3.46 11.60 5.18
CA THR A 22 2.30 11.49 4.28
C THR A 22 2.45 10.35 3.26
N ARG A 23 3.66 10.16 2.72
CA ARG A 23 3.97 9.11 1.72
C ARG A 23 3.79 7.69 2.26
N ILE A 24 3.84 7.52 3.59
CA ILE A 24 3.60 6.24 4.25
C ILE A 24 2.29 6.21 5.04
N GLY A 25 1.32 7.08 4.71
CA GLY A 25 0.04 7.15 5.41
C GLY A 25 0.18 7.47 6.92
N SER A 26 1.26 8.14 7.29
CA SER A 26 1.69 8.40 8.67
C SER A 26 1.84 7.14 9.54
N LEU A 27 2.16 5.99 8.94
CA LEU A 27 2.45 4.73 9.62
C LEU A 27 3.74 4.84 10.43
N ARG A 28 3.67 4.67 11.76
CA ARG A 28 4.85 4.61 12.63
C ARG A 28 5.36 3.16 12.76
N PHE A 29 6.64 2.97 13.10
CA PHE A 29 7.29 1.64 13.10
C PHE A 29 6.72 0.68 14.16
N ASP A 30 6.24 1.18 15.29
CA ASP A 30 5.51 0.44 16.33
C ASP A 30 4.18 -0.11 15.80
N ALA A 31 3.43 0.71 15.05
CA ALA A 31 2.23 0.28 14.33
C ALA A 31 2.57 -0.75 13.24
N LEU A 32 3.67 -0.59 12.49
CA LEU A 32 4.12 -1.60 11.52
C LEU A 32 4.48 -2.93 12.21
N CYS A 33 5.20 -2.90 13.33
CA CYS A 33 5.49 -4.10 14.14
C CYS A 33 4.22 -4.79 14.65
N LEU A 34 3.26 -4.02 15.17
CA LEU A 34 1.99 -4.54 15.68
C LEU A 34 1.14 -5.14 14.53
N LEU A 35 1.09 -4.46 13.38
CA LEU A 35 0.37 -4.89 12.18
C LEU A 35 0.90 -6.24 11.65
N LEU A 36 2.22 -6.39 11.53
CA LEU A 36 2.87 -7.65 11.12
C LEU A 36 2.65 -8.79 12.13
N SER A 37 2.58 -8.46 13.43
CA SER A 37 2.33 -9.43 14.51
C SER A 37 0.87 -9.89 14.53
N MET A 38 -0.08 -8.97 14.41
CA MET A 38 -1.52 -9.27 14.35
C MET A 38 -1.91 -10.06 13.09
N ALA A 39 -1.21 -9.84 11.98
CA ALA A 39 -1.35 -10.66 10.77
C ALA A 39 -0.58 -11.99 10.80
N ASN A 40 0.10 -12.33 11.91
CA ASN A 40 0.88 -13.56 12.09
C ASN A 40 1.90 -13.82 10.96
N VAL A 41 2.64 -12.79 10.51
CA VAL A 41 3.60 -12.95 9.41
C VAL A 41 4.80 -13.79 9.87
N GLY A 42 4.93 -14.98 9.28
CA GLY A 42 6.02 -15.93 9.55
C GLY A 42 6.40 -16.76 8.33
N ALA A 43 7.54 -17.45 8.43
CA ALA A 43 8.09 -18.31 7.39
C ALA A 43 7.06 -19.28 6.78
N TYR A 44 7.19 -19.56 5.48
CA TYR A 44 6.31 -20.44 4.69
C TYR A 44 4.84 -20.00 4.53
N SER A 45 4.44 -18.80 4.99
CA SER A 45 3.09 -18.28 4.74
C SER A 45 2.94 -17.65 3.34
N ASP A 46 1.75 -17.79 2.76
CA ASP A 46 1.33 -17.08 1.53
C ASP A 46 0.55 -15.83 1.95
N VAL A 47 1.20 -14.65 1.95
CA VAL A 47 0.64 -13.41 2.50
C VAL A 47 0.09 -12.52 1.38
N LEU A 48 -1.19 -12.14 1.49
CA LEU A 48 -1.83 -11.13 0.65
C LEU A 48 -1.61 -9.75 1.25
N VAL A 49 -1.09 -8.81 0.46
CA VAL A 49 -0.79 -7.45 0.91
C VAL A 49 -1.41 -6.43 -0.03
N LEU A 50 -2.27 -5.53 0.47
CA LEU A 50 -2.56 -4.27 -0.23
C LEU A 50 -1.67 -3.17 0.37
N ASP A 51 -0.78 -2.65 -0.46
CA ASP A 51 0.24 -1.67 -0.09
C ASP A 51 0.10 -0.42 -0.95
N MET A 52 -0.41 0.67 -0.36
CA MET A 52 -0.35 2.03 -0.92
C MET A 52 0.73 2.88 -0.23
N VAL A 53 1.64 2.24 0.51
CA VAL A 53 2.65 2.82 1.41
C VAL A 53 4.02 2.79 0.71
N GLY A 54 4.05 2.99 -0.61
CA GLY A 54 5.25 2.96 -1.46
C GLY A 54 6.00 1.61 -1.50
N GLY A 55 5.40 0.51 -1.04
CA GLY A 55 6.06 -0.78 -0.91
C GLY A 55 6.70 -1.04 0.46
N LEU A 56 6.54 -0.13 1.45
CA LEU A 56 7.12 -0.31 2.79
C LEU A 56 6.59 -1.58 3.46
N LEU A 57 5.29 -1.85 3.36
CA LEU A 57 4.65 -3.01 3.97
C LEU A 57 5.03 -4.30 3.25
N THR A 58 5.07 -4.27 1.92
CA THR A 58 5.53 -5.37 1.06
C THR A 58 6.97 -5.76 1.39
N GLY A 59 7.85 -4.77 1.60
CA GLY A 59 9.22 -4.99 2.05
C GLY A 59 9.29 -5.57 3.46
N ALA A 60 8.54 -5.03 4.42
CA ALA A 60 8.54 -5.52 5.80
C ALA A 60 8.03 -6.98 5.91
N VAL A 61 7.00 -7.35 5.13
CA VAL A 61 6.55 -8.74 5.02
C VAL A 61 7.64 -9.62 4.39
N ALA A 62 8.31 -9.17 3.33
CA ALA A 62 9.37 -9.93 2.67
C ALA A 62 10.60 -10.17 3.58
N GLU A 63 11.00 -9.19 4.41
CA GLU A 63 12.03 -9.37 5.43
C GLU A 63 11.60 -10.42 6.47
N ARG A 64 10.34 -10.37 6.93
CA ARG A 64 9.76 -11.33 7.87
C ARG A 64 9.62 -12.76 7.30
N LEU A 65 9.42 -12.92 6.00
CA LEU A 65 9.37 -14.22 5.32
C LEU A 65 10.75 -14.82 5.05
N GLY A 66 11.81 -14.01 4.96
CA GLY A 66 13.18 -14.48 4.72
C GLY A 66 13.37 -15.29 3.43
N GLY A 67 12.49 -15.11 2.44
CA GLY A 67 12.49 -15.90 1.18
C GLY A 67 11.71 -17.21 1.23
N THR A 68 11.04 -17.52 2.35
CA THR A 68 10.16 -18.70 2.49
C THR A 68 8.68 -18.30 2.46
N GLY A 69 7.87 -18.98 1.63
CA GLY A 69 6.51 -18.52 1.31
C GLY A 69 6.49 -17.51 0.16
N TYR A 70 5.44 -16.69 0.07
CA TYR A 70 5.26 -15.67 -0.98
C TYR A 70 4.60 -14.40 -0.44
N VAL A 71 4.97 -13.24 -1.02
CA VAL A 71 4.33 -11.95 -0.76
C VAL A 71 3.57 -11.53 -2.01
N CYS A 72 2.25 -11.70 -2.01
CA CYS A 72 1.38 -11.28 -3.10
C CYS A 72 0.89 -9.85 -2.83
N SER A 73 1.55 -8.86 -3.44
CA SER A 73 1.12 -7.47 -3.40
C SER A 73 0.00 -7.27 -4.45
N THR A 74 -1.23 -7.06 -3.98
CA THR A 74 -2.41 -6.81 -4.82
C THR A 74 -2.60 -5.31 -5.07
N HIS A 75 -3.21 -4.97 -6.20
CA HIS A 75 -3.58 -3.60 -6.57
C HIS A 75 -4.94 -3.57 -7.29
N PHE A 76 -5.53 -2.37 -7.40
CA PHE A 76 -6.84 -2.13 -7.97
C PHE A 76 -6.72 -1.18 -9.17
N GLY A 77 -7.39 -1.52 -10.28
CA GLY A 77 -7.22 -0.83 -11.56
C GLY A 77 -5.93 -1.23 -12.29
N THR A 78 -5.68 -0.60 -13.44
CA THR A 78 -4.57 -0.93 -14.36
C THR A 78 -3.22 -0.37 -13.91
N SER A 79 -3.22 0.62 -13.02
CA SER A 79 -2.01 1.29 -12.53
C SER A 79 -1.41 0.53 -11.35
N ARG A 80 -0.25 -0.09 -11.58
CA ARG A 80 0.54 -0.81 -10.59
C ARG A 80 1.01 0.11 -9.44
N ASN A 81 0.76 -0.30 -8.18
CA ASN A 81 1.24 0.43 -7.00
C ASN A 81 2.79 0.51 -6.98
N PRO A 82 3.38 1.68 -6.62
CA PRO A 82 4.83 1.84 -6.55
C PRO A 82 5.43 1.04 -5.40
N ILE A 83 6.56 0.37 -5.68
CA ILE A 83 7.32 -0.43 -4.71
C ILE A 83 8.80 0.01 -4.64
N ASP A 84 9.08 1.31 -4.77
CA ASP A 84 10.45 1.83 -4.74
C ASP A 84 11.10 1.63 -3.36
N ILE A 85 10.33 1.66 -2.27
CA ILE A 85 10.85 1.42 -0.92
C ILE A 85 11.39 0.00 -0.78
N VAL A 86 10.79 -1.01 -1.44
CA VAL A 86 11.28 -2.41 -1.45
C VAL A 86 12.73 -2.49 -1.93
N ARG A 87 13.17 -1.60 -2.84
CA ARG A 87 14.55 -1.59 -3.35
C ARG A 87 15.56 -1.18 -2.27
N MET A 88 15.16 -0.40 -1.27
CA MET A 88 16.03 0.06 -0.18
C MET A 88 16.37 -1.05 0.83
N PHE A 89 15.59 -2.13 0.86
CA PHE A 89 15.89 -3.31 1.68
C PHE A 89 17.08 -4.14 1.18
N ASN A 90 17.52 -3.93 -0.08
CA ASN A 90 18.65 -4.63 -0.70
C ASN A 90 18.54 -6.17 -0.60
N PHE A 91 17.35 -6.70 -0.86
CA PHE A 91 17.04 -8.12 -0.79
C PHE A 91 17.80 -8.98 -1.83
N SER A 92 18.05 -10.25 -1.48
CA SER A 92 18.62 -11.24 -2.39
C SER A 92 17.68 -11.56 -3.56
N SER A 93 18.23 -12.13 -4.64
CA SER A 93 17.46 -12.63 -5.78
C SER A 93 16.38 -13.65 -5.37
N GLU A 94 16.66 -14.47 -4.35
CA GLU A 94 15.72 -15.43 -3.77
C GLU A 94 14.50 -14.72 -3.18
N VAL A 95 14.70 -13.75 -2.29
CA VAL A 95 13.60 -12.97 -1.68
C VAL A 95 12.85 -12.17 -2.75
N ASN A 96 13.56 -11.50 -3.66
CA ASN A 96 12.94 -10.75 -4.76
C ASN A 96 12.08 -11.65 -5.67
N SER A 97 12.43 -12.93 -5.84
CA SER A 97 11.63 -13.89 -6.60
C SER A 97 10.31 -14.27 -5.92
N ARG A 98 10.20 -14.10 -4.59
CA ARG A 98 8.99 -14.35 -3.79
C ARG A 98 8.07 -13.13 -3.67
N ILE A 99 8.60 -11.92 -3.93
CA ILE A 99 7.80 -10.70 -4.01
C ILE A 99 7.15 -10.66 -5.38
N VAL A 100 5.84 -10.86 -5.41
CA VAL A 100 5.04 -11.01 -6.63
C VAL A 100 3.82 -10.09 -6.58
N GLN A 101 3.28 -9.73 -7.75
CA GLN A 101 2.10 -8.89 -7.85
C GLN A 101 1.02 -9.51 -8.73
N ALA A 102 -0.23 -9.24 -8.37
CA ALA A 102 -1.43 -9.59 -9.11
C ALA A 102 -2.40 -8.41 -9.11
N THR A 103 -3.26 -8.33 -10.12
CA THR A 103 -4.43 -7.45 -10.09
C THR A 103 -5.50 -8.12 -9.24
N PHE A 104 -6.30 -7.35 -8.50
CA PHE A 104 -7.43 -7.89 -7.74
C PHE A 104 -8.37 -8.75 -8.64
N THR A 105 -8.61 -8.30 -9.87
CA THR A 105 -9.39 -8.99 -10.90
C THR A 105 -8.85 -10.41 -11.19
N ASP A 106 -7.53 -10.56 -11.31
CA ASP A 106 -6.88 -11.84 -11.63
C ASP A 106 -7.07 -12.88 -10.53
N LEU A 107 -7.20 -12.42 -9.28
CA LEU A 107 -7.45 -13.27 -8.11
C LEU A 107 -8.93 -13.67 -8.02
N CYS A 108 -9.87 -12.77 -8.30
CA CYS A 108 -11.31 -13.00 -8.13
C CYS A 108 -11.98 -13.87 -9.20
N ILE A 109 -11.56 -13.79 -10.46
CA ILE A 109 -12.23 -14.41 -11.64
C ILE A 109 -12.50 -15.94 -11.54
N ILE A 110 -11.92 -16.65 -10.57
CA ILE A 110 -12.06 -18.11 -10.43
C ILE A 110 -12.90 -18.54 -9.20
N ARG A 111 -13.43 -17.61 -8.39
CA ARG A 111 -14.38 -17.95 -7.30
C ARG A 111 -15.86 -17.73 -7.64
N GLU A 112 -16.19 -17.14 -8.79
CA GLU A 112 -17.59 -16.86 -9.18
C GLU A 112 -18.40 -18.11 -9.61
N ASN A 113 -17.82 -19.31 -9.54
CA ASN A 113 -18.56 -20.57 -9.67
C ASN A 113 -19.53 -20.82 -8.50
N ASP A 114 -19.33 -20.17 -7.34
CA ASP A 114 -20.31 -20.15 -6.25
C ASP A 114 -21.05 -18.80 -6.21
N SER A 115 -22.35 -18.83 -6.53
CA SER A 115 -23.36 -17.77 -6.31
C SER A 115 -23.23 -16.41 -7.04
N THR A 116 -23.60 -16.42 -8.32
CA THR A 116 -24.53 -15.46 -8.96
C THR A 116 -24.51 -13.95 -8.60
N SER A 117 -24.13 -13.15 -9.61
CA SER A 117 -24.72 -11.85 -9.98
C SER A 117 -24.72 -10.68 -8.97
N PHE A 118 -23.63 -9.93 -8.92
CA PHE A 118 -23.62 -8.50 -8.56
C PHE A 118 -22.82 -7.68 -9.59
N HIS A 119 -23.41 -7.51 -10.78
CA HIS A 119 -22.76 -6.81 -11.88
C HIS A 119 -22.91 -5.29 -11.76
N GLN A 120 -21.81 -4.57 -12.05
CA GLN A 120 -21.81 -3.19 -12.54
C GLN A 120 -22.36 -2.07 -11.63
N ASP A 121 -21.54 -1.64 -10.65
CA ASP A 121 -21.56 -0.22 -10.24
C ASP A 121 -20.19 0.25 -9.70
N LEU A 122 -19.33 0.77 -10.60
CA LEU A 122 -18.05 1.45 -10.26
C LEU A 122 -17.33 2.13 -11.46
N LEU A 123 -17.95 2.27 -12.63
CA LEU A 123 -17.31 2.80 -13.86
C LEU A 123 -18.26 3.70 -14.68
N LYS A 124 -18.83 4.76 -14.07
CA LYS A 124 -19.56 5.84 -14.77
C LYS A 124 -19.46 7.20 -14.06
N THR A 125 -18.27 7.81 -14.03
CA THR A 125 -18.11 9.24 -13.67
C THR A 125 -17.03 9.91 -14.50
N GLU A 126 -17.34 10.20 -15.77
CA GLU A 126 -16.76 11.26 -16.64
C GLU A 126 -17.40 11.11 -18.06
N GLY A 127 -17.74 12.21 -18.75
CA GLY A 127 -18.23 12.15 -20.15
C GLY A 127 -19.57 12.82 -20.55
N ASP A 128 -19.74 14.11 -20.20
CA ASP A 128 -20.27 15.20 -21.06
C ASP A 128 -21.70 15.24 -21.73
N ILE A 129 -22.33 16.42 -21.56
CA ILE A 129 -22.98 17.30 -22.58
C ILE A 129 -24.51 17.21 -22.94
N LYS A 130 -25.25 18.28 -22.52
CA LYS A 130 -26.45 18.96 -23.11
C LYS A 130 -27.78 18.14 -23.24
N ASN A 131 -29.00 18.64 -22.99
CA ASN A 131 -29.64 19.96 -22.79
C ASN A 131 -31.00 19.75 -21.99
N THR A 132 -31.93 20.67 -21.66
CA THR A 132 -32.26 22.08 -22.04
C THR A 132 -33.12 22.82 -20.98
N LYS A 133 -32.87 24.13 -20.77
CA LYS A 133 -33.76 25.28 -20.38
C LYS A 133 -35.11 25.13 -19.61
N SER A 134 -35.16 25.80 -18.44
CA SER A 134 -36.11 26.88 -18.02
C SER A 134 -35.41 27.72 -16.92
N MET A 135 -35.32 29.06 -16.95
CA MET A 135 -36.32 30.09 -16.57
C MET A 135 -36.94 29.84 -15.18
N ASP A 136 -36.92 30.78 -14.21
CA ASP A 136 -36.48 32.20 -14.22
C ASP A 136 -36.13 32.74 -12.78
N GLU A 137 -35.94 34.06 -12.66
CA GLU A 137 -35.87 34.93 -11.47
C GLU A 137 -34.53 35.13 -10.72
N SER A 138 -34.44 36.28 -10.03
CA SER A 138 -33.20 36.91 -9.55
C SER A 138 -33.41 37.78 -8.30
N ILE A 139 -32.44 37.78 -7.37
CA ILE A 139 -32.37 38.70 -6.22
C ILE A 139 -30.90 39.14 -6.02
N GLN A 140 -30.69 40.39 -5.60
CA GLN A 140 -29.40 40.99 -5.26
C GLN A 140 -29.42 41.53 -3.82
N GLU A 141 -28.30 41.40 -3.09
CA GLU A 141 -27.87 42.22 -1.92
C GLU A 141 -26.43 41.74 -1.58
N THR A 142 -25.30 42.46 -1.71
CA THR A 142 -24.81 43.83 -1.38
C THR A 142 -24.21 44.01 0.03
N ASN A 143 -22.86 43.94 0.10
CA ASN A 143 -21.97 44.63 1.07
C ASN A 143 -22.01 44.11 2.54
N VAL A 144 -21.03 44.32 3.44
CA VAL A 144 -20.05 45.43 3.62
C VAL A 144 -18.63 44.92 3.98
N SER A 145 -17.63 45.79 3.76
CA SER A 145 -16.17 45.59 3.83
C SER A 145 -15.53 45.45 5.23
N SER A 146 -14.23 45.09 5.26
CA SER A 146 -13.27 45.50 6.30
C SER A 146 -11.83 45.49 5.75
N ASP A 147 -11.13 46.62 5.82
CA ASP A 147 -9.79 46.81 5.24
C ASP A 147 -8.63 46.44 6.18
N ARG A 148 -7.50 46.01 5.59
CA ARG A 148 -6.22 46.75 5.70
C ARG A 148 -5.15 46.26 4.75
N SER A 149 -4.39 47.20 4.20
CA SER A 149 -3.29 47.00 3.26
C SER A 149 -1.93 47.21 3.92
N CYS A 150 -0.85 46.85 3.22
CA CYS A 150 0.33 47.72 3.05
C CYS A 150 1.23 47.18 1.93
N THR A 151 1.76 48.08 1.10
CA THR A 151 2.69 47.77 -0.01
C THR A 151 3.90 48.69 0.02
N SER A 152 5.03 48.24 -0.52
CA SER A 152 6.11 49.12 -0.99
C SER A 152 6.88 48.41 -2.11
N HIS A 153 6.99 49.06 -3.27
CA HIS A 153 7.98 48.76 -4.31
C HIS A 153 9.26 49.57 -4.03
N GLU A 154 10.35 49.26 -4.73
CA GLU A 154 11.03 50.23 -5.62
C GLU A 154 11.61 49.48 -6.85
N ILE A 155 12.05 50.21 -7.87
CA ILE A 155 12.32 49.72 -9.24
C ILE A 155 13.59 50.41 -9.77
N PHE A 156 14.43 49.71 -10.53
CA PHE A 156 15.27 50.33 -11.58
C PHE A 156 15.46 49.41 -12.80
N ASN A 157 15.88 49.95 -13.94
CA ASN A 157 15.67 49.36 -15.27
C ASN A 157 16.84 49.64 -16.26
N ALA A 158 16.77 49.07 -17.49
CA ALA A 158 17.72 49.15 -18.62
C ALA A 158 18.97 48.23 -18.52
N GLU A 159 19.64 47.78 -19.60
CA GLU A 159 19.51 48.10 -21.05
C GLU A 159 19.87 46.89 -21.99
N THR A 160 20.03 47.08 -23.32
CA THR A 160 19.70 46.05 -24.35
C THR A 160 20.81 45.68 -25.36
N ARG A 161 21.08 44.37 -25.57
CA ARG A 161 21.68 43.68 -26.78
C ARG A 161 21.92 42.17 -26.46
N GLY A 162 21.93 41.18 -27.36
CA GLY A 162 21.55 41.08 -28.79
C GLY A 162 22.09 39.79 -29.48
N GLN A 163 21.32 39.18 -30.40
CA GLN A 163 21.71 38.17 -31.44
C GLN A 163 22.11 36.69 -31.08
N SER A 164 21.24 35.76 -31.51
CA SER A 164 21.43 34.56 -32.40
C SER A 164 22.85 34.16 -32.93
N SER A 165 23.18 32.89 -33.29
CA SER A 165 22.49 31.56 -33.19
C SER A 165 23.47 30.31 -33.39
N PRO A 166 23.32 29.24 -34.24
CA PRO A 166 23.70 27.85 -33.85
C PRO A 166 24.61 27.04 -34.86
N GLN A 167 24.80 25.72 -34.64
CA GLN A 167 25.08 24.56 -35.57
C GLN A 167 25.87 23.44 -34.82
N THR A 168 25.49 22.14 -34.74
CA THR A 168 25.31 20.97 -35.67
C THR A 168 26.59 20.32 -36.21
N ASP A 169 26.78 18.99 -35.98
CA ASP A 169 27.00 17.94 -37.01
C ASP A 169 27.26 16.51 -36.44
N SER A 170 27.64 15.52 -37.28
CA SER A 170 27.38 14.06 -37.11
C SER A 170 28.59 13.10 -37.28
N ASN A 171 28.38 11.81 -36.95
CA ASN A 171 29.26 10.61 -37.11
C ASN A 171 29.63 10.27 -38.59
N PRO A 172 30.46 9.24 -38.99
CA PRO A 172 31.00 8.01 -38.33
C PRO A 172 32.54 7.79 -38.62
N PRO A 173 33.19 6.60 -38.82
CA PRO A 173 32.87 5.15 -38.63
C PRO A 173 33.97 4.18 -38.04
N ILE A 174 33.52 2.97 -37.66
CA ILE A 174 34.02 1.57 -37.82
C ILE A 174 35.51 1.23 -38.13
N GLU A 175 36.06 0.24 -37.39
CA GLU A 175 36.84 -0.93 -37.89
C GLU A 175 36.82 -2.10 -36.85
N ASP A 176 37.11 -3.35 -37.25
CA ASP A 176 36.74 -4.61 -36.55
C ASP A 176 37.93 -5.49 -36.07
N ASP A 177 37.70 -6.42 -35.11
CA ASP A 177 38.50 -7.65 -34.90
C ASP A 177 37.68 -8.77 -34.19
N GLU A 178 38.05 -10.05 -34.35
CA GLU A 178 37.26 -11.22 -33.92
C GLU A 178 37.78 -11.97 -32.66
N GLY A 179 36.82 -12.48 -31.88
CA GLY A 179 36.85 -13.90 -31.48
C GLY A 179 37.64 -14.33 -30.23
N ILE A 180 36.93 -14.53 -29.11
CA ILE A 180 36.92 -15.81 -28.35
C ILE A 180 35.68 -15.83 -27.45
N SER A 181 34.96 -16.95 -27.45
CA SER A 181 33.68 -17.08 -26.73
C SER A 181 33.83 -17.83 -25.39
N VAL A 182 33.49 -17.14 -24.29
CA VAL A 182 33.28 -17.77 -22.97
C VAL A 182 31.92 -17.34 -22.44
N SER A 183 30.96 -18.26 -22.48
CA SER A 183 29.56 -18.05 -22.10
C SER A 183 29.37 -18.00 -20.58
N SER A 184 29.67 -16.86 -19.97
CA SER A 184 29.26 -16.59 -18.59
C SER A 184 27.73 -16.40 -18.54
N THR A 185 27.03 -17.36 -17.92
CA THR A 185 25.57 -17.29 -17.73
C THR A 185 25.23 -16.16 -16.77
N THR A 186 24.97 -14.96 -17.33
CA THR A 186 24.63 -13.78 -16.54
C THR A 186 23.28 -13.97 -15.84
N VAL A 187 23.34 -14.26 -14.54
CA VAL A 187 22.16 -14.33 -13.67
C VAL A 187 21.54 -12.94 -13.59
N LYS A 188 20.54 -12.69 -14.44
CA LYS A 188 19.78 -11.43 -14.45
C LYS A 188 19.23 -11.18 -13.05
N SER A 189 19.51 -10.01 -12.49
CA SER A 189 19.04 -9.62 -11.16
C SER A 189 17.52 -9.59 -11.14
N ILE A 190 16.92 -10.56 -10.45
CA ILE A 190 15.46 -10.66 -10.31
C ILE A 190 14.97 -9.43 -9.56
N SER A 191 14.22 -8.57 -10.24
CA SER A 191 13.61 -7.39 -9.65
C SER A 191 12.39 -7.78 -8.80
N PRO A 192 12.18 -7.13 -7.63
CA PRO A 192 11.03 -7.42 -6.79
C PRO A 192 9.73 -7.05 -7.49
N GLY A 193 8.66 -7.80 -7.22
CA GLY A 193 7.34 -7.55 -7.78
C GLY A 193 7.29 -7.80 -9.29
N ARG A 194 7.80 -8.94 -9.74
CA ARG A 194 7.32 -9.60 -10.97
C ARG A 194 5.81 -9.82 -10.89
N GLN A 195 5.11 -9.98 -12.01
CA GLN A 195 3.77 -10.57 -11.95
C GLN A 195 3.86 -12.02 -11.44
N ALA A 196 2.84 -12.45 -10.71
CA ALA A 196 2.69 -13.83 -10.27
C ALA A 196 2.51 -14.77 -11.49
N SER A 197 3.02 -16.01 -11.41
CA SER A 197 2.71 -17.02 -12.43
C SER A 197 1.28 -17.52 -12.26
N SER A 198 0.67 -17.95 -13.36
CA SER A 198 -0.65 -18.60 -13.39
C SER A 198 -0.74 -19.78 -12.40
N GLU A 199 0.33 -20.57 -12.29
CA GLU A 199 0.48 -21.67 -11.33
C GLU A 199 0.31 -21.21 -9.87
N LEU A 200 1.00 -20.13 -9.47
CA LEU A 200 0.91 -19.60 -8.11
C LEU A 200 -0.48 -19.03 -7.83
N VAL A 201 -1.02 -18.27 -8.79
CA VAL A 201 -2.37 -17.69 -8.72
C VAL A 201 -3.42 -18.79 -8.56
N ASN A 202 -3.31 -19.91 -9.30
CA ASN A 202 -4.19 -21.06 -9.15
C ASN A 202 -4.04 -21.71 -7.76
N SER A 203 -2.81 -21.85 -7.25
CA SER A 203 -2.57 -22.43 -5.93
C SER A 203 -3.19 -21.61 -4.77
N TRP A 204 -3.25 -20.28 -4.88
CA TRP A 204 -3.96 -19.44 -3.90
C TRP A 204 -5.49 -19.41 -4.11
N LYS A 205 -5.97 -19.71 -5.31
CA LYS A 205 -7.42 -19.87 -5.56
C LYS A 205 -7.95 -21.13 -4.90
N GLU A 206 -7.19 -22.23 -4.95
CA GLU A 206 -7.49 -23.50 -4.27
C GLU A 206 -7.32 -23.42 -2.75
N ARG A 207 -6.16 -22.92 -2.26
CA ARG A 207 -5.84 -22.92 -0.81
C ARG A 207 -6.34 -21.70 -0.03
N GLY A 208 -6.55 -20.58 -0.72
CA GLY A 208 -6.60 -19.25 -0.09
C GLY A 208 -5.22 -18.74 0.34
N PHE A 209 -5.16 -17.46 0.72
CA PHE A 209 -3.98 -16.86 1.37
C PHE A 209 -3.99 -17.10 2.89
N SER A 210 -2.80 -17.28 3.47
CA SER A 210 -2.61 -17.59 4.89
C SER A 210 -2.88 -16.40 5.81
N SER A 211 -2.60 -15.18 5.34
CA SER A 211 -2.75 -13.92 6.08
C SER A 211 -3.06 -12.77 5.12
N LEU A 212 -3.79 -11.75 5.59
CA LEU A 212 -4.05 -10.50 4.85
C LEU A 212 -3.52 -9.29 5.64
N ILE A 213 -2.82 -8.39 4.94
CA ILE A 213 -2.51 -7.06 5.46
C ILE A 213 -2.98 -5.98 4.49
N VAL A 214 -3.63 -4.95 5.02
CA VAL A 214 -4.10 -3.79 4.25
C VAL A 214 -3.52 -2.52 4.85
N ALA A 215 -2.85 -1.71 4.03
CA ALA A 215 -2.51 -0.33 4.36
C ALA A 215 -2.83 0.56 3.15
N ALA A 216 -4.04 1.13 3.19
CA ALA A 216 -4.63 1.93 2.13
C ALA A 216 -5.29 3.19 2.72
N PRO A 217 -4.52 4.28 2.97
CA PRO A 217 -5.03 5.49 3.62
C PRO A 217 -5.93 6.36 2.72
N GLU A 218 -5.94 6.09 1.41
CA GLU A 218 -6.66 6.87 0.39
C GLU A 218 -7.95 6.19 -0.10
N ILE A 219 -8.19 4.93 0.26
CA ILE A 219 -9.30 4.10 -0.26
C ILE A 219 -10.25 3.68 0.87
N GLU A 220 -11.54 3.56 0.54
CA GLU A 220 -12.57 3.16 1.49
C GLU A 220 -12.41 1.71 1.97
N VAL A 221 -11.82 1.56 3.15
CA VAL A 221 -11.39 0.29 3.76
C VAL A 221 -12.50 -0.76 3.83
N GLY A 222 -13.74 -0.38 4.12
CA GLY A 222 -14.82 -1.34 4.39
C GLY A 222 -15.22 -2.18 3.17
N SER A 223 -15.58 -1.53 2.06
CA SER A 223 -15.99 -2.21 0.82
C SER A 223 -14.82 -2.99 0.17
N LEU A 224 -13.60 -2.52 0.40
CA LEU A 224 -12.35 -3.17 0.02
C LEU A 224 -12.11 -4.47 0.81
N VAL A 225 -12.23 -4.45 2.14
CA VAL A 225 -11.98 -5.63 2.99
C VAL A 225 -13.04 -6.70 2.75
N GLN A 226 -14.31 -6.34 2.51
CA GLN A 226 -15.35 -7.28 2.09
C GLN A 226 -14.99 -8.04 0.80
N LYS A 227 -14.26 -7.39 -0.12
CA LYS A 227 -13.79 -7.99 -1.39
C LYS A 227 -12.52 -8.84 -1.22
N LEU A 228 -11.66 -8.54 -0.25
CA LEU A 228 -10.42 -9.27 0.00
C LEU A 228 -10.58 -10.47 0.96
N LEU A 229 -11.47 -10.40 1.95
CA LEU A 229 -11.68 -11.48 2.94
C LEU A 229 -12.09 -12.84 2.35
N PRO A 230 -12.81 -12.93 1.20
CA PRO A 230 -13.03 -14.21 0.53
C PRO A 230 -11.72 -14.91 0.11
N LEU A 231 -10.71 -14.17 -0.36
CA LEU A 231 -9.47 -14.73 -0.91
C LEU A 231 -8.59 -15.42 0.14
N LEU A 232 -8.86 -15.20 1.43
CA LEU A 232 -8.18 -15.87 2.54
C LEU A 232 -8.61 -17.34 2.70
N SER A 233 -7.75 -18.12 3.33
CA SER A 233 -8.12 -19.40 3.95
C SER A 233 -9.02 -19.16 5.18
N TYR A 234 -9.81 -20.16 5.58
CA TYR A 234 -10.52 -20.08 6.86
C TYR A 234 -9.55 -20.16 8.05
N SER A 235 -9.90 -19.49 9.15
CA SER A 235 -9.03 -19.23 10.31
C SER A 235 -7.79 -18.37 10.03
N ALA A 236 -7.65 -17.78 8.83
CA ALA A 236 -6.59 -16.83 8.55
C ALA A 236 -6.76 -15.52 9.36
N PRO A 237 -5.71 -15.01 10.01
CA PRO A 237 -5.72 -13.68 10.60
C PRO A 237 -5.59 -12.60 9.51
N PHE A 238 -6.18 -11.44 9.78
CA PHE A 238 -6.00 -10.24 8.98
C PHE A 238 -5.75 -9.03 9.88
N ALA A 239 -4.95 -8.08 9.40
CA ALA A 239 -4.70 -6.81 10.07
C ALA A 239 -4.76 -5.64 9.09
N ILE A 240 -5.46 -4.58 9.47
CA ILE A 240 -5.82 -3.46 8.60
C ILE A 240 -5.36 -2.17 9.28
N TYR A 241 -4.41 -1.48 8.66
CA TYR A 241 -3.93 -0.18 9.10
C TYR A 241 -4.77 0.95 8.48
N HIS A 242 -5.10 1.96 9.30
CA HIS A 242 -5.62 3.23 8.82
C HIS A 242 -5.25 4.39 9.76
N HIS A 243 -5.07 5.59 9.22
CA HIS A 243 -4.68 6.76 10.03
C HIS A 243 -5.81 7.21 10.98
N CYS A 244 -7.05 7.29 10.51
CA CYS A 244 -8.20 7.69 11.35
C CYS A 244 -8.97 6.47 11.90
N LEU A 245 -9.49 6.55 13.12
CA LEU A 245 -10.28 5.48 13.75
C LEU A 245 -11.64 5.25 13.04
N GLN A 246 -12.29 6.31 12.58
CA GLN A 246 -13.66 6.27 12.06
C GLN A 246 -13.86 5.26 10.89
N PRO A 247 -13.00 5.20 9.85
CA PRO A 247 -13.13 4.15 8.83
C PRO A 247 -12.91 2.72 9.34
N LEU A 248 -12.09 2.52 10.38
CA LEU A 248 -11.92 1.19 11.00
C LEU A 248 -13.15 0.79 11.82
N ALA A 249 -13.76 1.72 12.56
CA ALA A 249 -15.02 1.46 13.25
C ALA A 249 -16.15 1.12 12.26
N ALA A 250 -16.25 1.85 11.14
CA ALA A 250 -17.20 1.57 10.07
C ALA A 250 -16.89 0.28 9.28
N CYS A 251 -15.62 -0.16 9.24
CA CYS A 251 -15.23 -1.47 8.72
C CYS A 251 -15.63 -2.59 9.70
N MET A 252 -15.25 -2.47 10.97
CA MET A 252 -15.56 -3.41 12.05
C MET A 252 -17.07 -3.68 12.16
N HIS A 253 -17.91 -2.64 12.13
CA HIS A 253 -19.36 -2.80 12.14
C HIS A 253 -19.88 -3.56 10.90
N ARG A 254 -19.36 -3.27 9.70
CA ARG A 254 -19.70 -4.02 8.48
C ARG A 254 -19.25 -5.48 8.52
N LEU A 255 -18.11 -5.79 9.15
CA LEU A 255 -17.62 -7.17 9.33
C LEU A 255 -18.45 -7.96 10.36
N GLN A 256 -18.94 -7.30 11.40
CA GLN A 256 -19.91 -7.86 12.36
C GLN A 256 -21.26 -8.13 11.68
N ALA A 257 -21.81 -7.15 10.97
CA ALA A 257 -23.10 -7.27 10.28
C ALA A 257 -23.11 -8.38 9.20
N SER A 258 -22.01 -8.52 8.46
CA SER A 258 -21.83 -9.58 7.45
C SER A 258 -21.36 -10.93 8.02
N LYS A 259 -21.12 -11.02 9.34
CA LYS A 259 -20.62 -12.23 10.03
C LYS A 259 -19.40 -12.89 9.35
N MET A 260 -18.50 -12.11 8.75
CA MET A 260 -17.36 -12.67 8.01
C MET A 260 -16.12 -12.91 8.88
N ALA A 261 -16.04 -12.29 10.07
CA ALA A 261 -14.88 -12.32 10.94
C ALA A 261 -15.23 -12.35 12.43
N ILE A 262 -14.36 -12.95 13.24
CA ILE A 262 -14.42 -12.98 14.71
C ILE A 262 -13.19 -12.31 15.32
N SER A 263 -13.22 -12.13 16.65
CA SER A 263 -12.13 -11.51 17.42
C SER A 263 -11.70 -10.13 16.87
N LEU A 264 -12.69 -9.36 16.39
CA LEU A 264 -12.49 -8.03 15.83
C LEU A 264 -12.05 -7.06 16.95
N GLN A 265 -10.85 -6.53 16.83
CA GLN A 265 -10.23 -5.63 17.81
C GLN A 265 -9.60 -4.44 17.09
N ILE A 266 -9.93 -3.22 17.54
CA ILE A 266 -9.20 -2.00 17.17
C ILE A 266 -8.13 -1.76 18.24
N SER A 267 -6.89 -1.53 17.82
CA SER A 267 -5.74 -1.26 18.69
C SER A 267 -4.98 -0.02 18.24
N GLU A 268 -4.41 0.69 19.20
CA GLU A 268 -3.55 1.85 19.00
C GLU A 268 -2.22 1.63 19.76
N PRO A 269 -1.06 1.68 19.09
CA PRO A 269 0.24 1.58 19.76
C PRO A 269 0.71 2.94 20.28
N TRP A 270 1.10 2.97 21.56
CA TRP A 270 1.59 4.17 22.24
C TRP A 270 3.11 4.05 22.49
N LEU A 271 3.93 4.68 21.63
CA LEU A 271 5.38 4.78 21.80
C LEU A 271 5.77 6.05 22.55
N ARG A 272 6.69 5.93 23.52
CA ARG A 272 7.30 7.07 24.23
C ARG A 272 8.81 6.89 24.32
N GLU A 273 9.55 7.78 23.67
CA GLU A 273 11.02 7.81 23.71
C GLU A 273 11.52 8.41 25.04
N TYR A 274 12.54 7.78 25.64
CA TYR A 274 13.18 8.24 26.88
C TYR A 274 14.66 8.56 26.64
N GLN A 275 15.07 9.75 27.05
CA GLN A 275 16.48 10.07 27.19
C GLN A 275 17.01 9.33 28.42
N VAL A 276 18.00 8.45 28.23
CA VAL A 276 18.70 7.76 29.33
C VAL A 276 20.12 8.27 29.41
N LEU A 277 20.34 9.27 30.27
CA LEU A 277 21.66 9.86 30.56
C LEU A 277 21.84 9.95 32.09
N PRO A 278 23.08 9.84 32.62
CA PRO A 278 23.35 9.95 34.05
C PRO A 278 22.71 11.21 34.66
N SER A 279 21.89 11.01 35.70
CA SER A 279 21.12 12.05 36.39
C SER A 279 20.21 12.93 35.49
N ARG A 280 19.88 12.48 34.27
CA ARG A 280 19.01 13.17 33.30
C ARG A 280 18.04 12.21 32.59
N THR A 281 17.61 11.16 33.28
CA THR A 281 16.64 10.18 32.76
C THR A 281 15.23 10.77 32.77
N HIS A 282 14.67 11.04 31.60
CA HIS A 282 13.32 11.59 31.45
C HIS A 282 12.75 11.28 30.04
N PRO A 283 11.43 11.23 29.86
CA PRO A 283 10.84 11.13 28.52
C PRO A 283 11.11 12.40 27.72
N HIS A 284 11.23 12.27 26.40
CA HIS A 284 11.30 13.45 25.53
C HIS A 284 10.03 14.32 25.68
N MET A 285 10.19 15.65 25.67
CA MET A 285 9.07 16.59 25.87
C MET A 285 8.22 16.80 24.62
N GLN A 286 8.83 16.66 23.43
CA GLN A 286 8.16 16.70 22.14
C GLN A 286 8.35 15.36 21.44
N MET A 287 7.25 14.77 20.97
CA MET A 287 7.22 13.51 20.21
C MET A 287 5.99 13.51 19.30
N SER A 288 5.96 12.63 18.30
CA SER A 288 4.71 12.36 17.57
C SER A 288 3.70 11.72 18.53
N ALA A 289 2.55 12.35 18.76
CA ALA A 289 1.54 11.80 19.67
C ALA A 289 0.93 10.50 19.12
N PHE A 290 0.68 10.44 17.81
CA PHE A 290 -0.14 9.41 17.18
C PHE A 290 0.60 8.65 16.06
N GLY A 291 0.31 7.34 15.90
CA GLY A 291 1.03 6.42 14.99
C GLY A 291 0.14 5.61 14.04
N GLY A 292 -1.17 5.83 14.06
CA GLY A 292 -2.18 5.08 13.31
C GLY A 292 -2.95 4.07 14.17
N TYR A 293 -4.13 3.65 13.69
CA TYR A 293 -4.95 2.61 14.30
C TYR A 293 -4.87 1.32 13.48
N ILE A 294 -5.05 0.17 14.13
CA ILE A 294 -5.06 -1.14 13.50
C ILE A 294 -6.32 -1.90 13.88
N LEU A 295 -7.06 -2.38 12.89
CA LEU A 295 -8.16 -3.33 13.06
C LEU A 295 -7.65 -4.74 12.72
N SER A 296 -7.67 -5.65 13.70
CA SER A 296 -7.36 -7.06 13.51
C SER A 296 -8.62 -7.92 13.61
N GLY A 297 -8.60 -9.10 12.98
CA GLY A 297 -9.60 -10.15 13.18
C GLY A 297 -9.18 -11.47 12.57
N ILE A 298 -10.03 -12.49 12.72
CA ILE A 298 -9.84 -13.82 12.13
C ILE A 298 -10.99 -14.11 11.16
N ARG A 299 -10.67 -14.54 9.94
CA ARG A 299 -11.66 -14.96 8.92
C ARG A 299 -12.30 -16.27 9.34
N ILE A 300 -13.62 -16.29 9.55
CA ILE A 300 -14.38 -17.53 9.78
C ILE A 300 -14.93 -18.13 8.49
N CYS A 301 -15.43 -19.36 8.57
CA CYS A 301 -16.33 -19.87 7.53
C CYS A 301 -17.63 -19.04 7.54
N SER A 302 -18.25 -18.89 6.38
CA SER A 302 -19.60 -18.35 6.23
C SER A 302 -20.59 -19.52 6.16
N ASP A 303 -21.66 -19.50 6.96
CA ASP A 303 -22.55 -20.65 7.26
C ASP A 303 -23.41 -21.20 6.09
N ALA A 304 -23.06 -20.89 4.83
CA ALA A 304 -23.81 -21.26 3.63
C ALA A 304 -24.01 -22.78 3.44
N CYS A 305 -23.24 -23.63 4.14
CA CYS A 305 -23.32 -25.08 4.03
C CYS A 305 -24.28 -25.75 5.04
N ASN A 306 -24.74 -25.05 6.08
CA ASN A 306 -25.49 -25.67 7.20
C ASN A 306 -27.03 -25.67 6.98
N GLY A 307 -27.48 -25.82 5.73
CA GLY A 307 -28.90 -25.95 5.37
C GLY A 307 -29.38 -27.38 5.09
N SER A 308 -28.47 -28.34 4.92
CA SER A 308 -28.78 -29.70 4.47
C SER A 308 -28.87 -30.71 5.62
N GLN A 309 -30.09 -30.90 6.12
CA GLN A 309 -30.61 -32.09 6.79
C GLN A 309 -29.95 -32.55 8.11
N GLN A 310 -30.71 -32.43 9.19
CA GLN A 310 -31.14 -33.62 9.95
C GLN A 310 -32.60 -33.42 10.40
N ASN A 311 -33.37 -34.51 10.43
CA ASN A 311 -34.78 -34.54 10.82
C ASN A 311 -34.92 -35.02 12.27
#